data_AF-A0A4D4LGI8-F1
#
_entry.id   AF-A0A4D4LGI8-F1
#
_cell.length_a   1.000
_cell.length_b   1.000
_cell.length_c   1.000
_cell.angle_alpha   90.00
_cell.angle_beta   90.00
_cell.angle_gamma   90.00
#
_symmetry.space_group_name_H-M   'P 1'
#
loop_
_entity.id
_entity.type
_entity.pdbx_description
1 polymer ?
#
loop_
_entity_poly.entity_id
_entity_poly.type
_entity_poly.pdbx_seq_one_letter_code
_entity_poly.pdbx_strand_id
1 'polypeptide(L)'
;MAAHNRGLRELMRHGAVEGTGLARARREITSRCEALVARARTQGGLRDGVTETDIAPIAAMIDAVMALPGERPSELWRRYLAIILDGLRAQPCQTPLPSPDSVG
;
A
#
# COMPACT_ATOMS: atom_id res chain seq x y z
N MET A 1 -43.40 9.87 2.82
CA MET A 1 -42.44 10.10 1.71
C MET A 1 -40.98 10.13 2.21
N ALA A 2 -40.41 8.99 2.64
CA ALA A 2 -39.01 8.91 3.10
C ALA A 2 -38.24 7.67 2.58
N ALA A 3 -38.78 7.01 1.55
CA ALA A 3 -38.14 5.85 0.92
C ALA A 3 -37.26 6.25 -0.29
N HIS A 4 -37.46 7.44 -0.85
CA HIS A 4 -36.88 7.82 -2.15
C HIS A 4 -35.41 8.29 -2.10
N ASN A 5 -34.93 8.74 -0.93
CA ASN A 5 -33.54 9.22 -0.81
C ASN A 5 -32.55 8.13 -0.38
N ARG A 6 -33.02 7.00 0.16
CA ARG A 6 -32.12 5.96 0.68
C ARG A 6 -31.46 5.18 -0.46
N GLY A 7 -32.23 4.84 -1.50
CA GLY A 7 -31.72 4.17 -2.70
C GLY A 7 -30.70 5.02 -3.46
N LEU A 8 -30.97 6.31 -3.65
CA LEU A 8 -30.03 7.23 -4.31
C LEU A 8 -28.72 7.41 -3.52
N ARG A 9 -28.82 7.48 -2.18
CA ARG A 9 -27.64 7.57 -1.30
C ARG A 9 -26.82 6.28 -1.25
N GLU A 10 -27.47 5.12 -1.35
CA GLU A 10 -26.80 3.82 -1.44
C GLU A 10 -26.10 3.64 -2.80
N LEU A 11 -26.71 4.13 -3.88
CA LEU A 11 -26.16 4.09 -5.24
C LEU A 11 -24.98 5.06 -5.40
N MET A 12 -25.04 6.28 -4.83
CA MET A 12 -23.89 7.20 -4.81
C MET A 12 -22.72 6.67 -3.97
N ARG A 13 -22.99 5.81 -2.98
CA ARG A 13 -21.97 5.17 -2.15
C ARG A 13 -21.21 4.06 -2.88
N HIS A 14 -21.79 3.48 -3.94
CA HIS A 14 -21.23 2.34 -4.68
C HIS A 14 -21.02 2.59 -6.19
N GLY A 15 -21.47 3.73 -6.73
CA GLY A 15 -21.61 3.93 -8.16
C GLY A 15 -20.95 5.21 -8.66
N ALA A 16 -19.82 5.04 -9.35
CA ALA A 16 -19.40 5.86 -10.50
C ALA A 16 -18.68 7.20 -10.29
N VAL A 17 -18.05 7.47 -9.13
CA VAL A 17 -16.99 8.51 -9.02
C VAL A 17 -15.59 7.91 -8.73
N GLU A 18 -15.50 6.59 -8.49
CA GLU A 18 -14.25 5.89 -8.18
C GLU A 18 -13.48 5.41 -9.43
N GLY A 19 -14.04 5.54 -10.63
CA GLY A 19 -13.79 4.58 -11.72
C GLY A 19 -12.54 4.73 -12.60
N THR A 20 -11.96 5.93 -12.79
CA THR A 20 -10.82 6.08 -13.75
C THR A 20 -9.73 7.02 -13.26
N GLY A 21 -10.09 8.19 -12.73
CA GLY A 21 -9.15 9.17 -12.18
C GLY A 21 -8.40 8.65 -10.97
N LEU A 22 -9.12 8.10 -9.98
CA LEU A 22 -8.52 7.50 -8.79
C LEU A 22 -7.63 6.30 -9.12
N ALA A 23 -8.12 5.42 -10.00
CA ALA A 23 -7.34 4.26 -10.46
C ALA A 23 -6.07 4.67 -11.21
N ARG A 24 -6.13 5.75 -12.03
CA ARG A 24 -4.96 6.31 -12.71
C ARG A 24 -3.99 6.94 -11.72
N ALA A 25 -4.47 7.75 -10.79
CA ALA A 25 -3.65 8.37 -9.77
C ALA A 25 -2.92 7.32 -8.92
N ARG A 26 -3.62 6.25 -8.51
CA ARG A 26 -3.02 5.13 -7.77
C ARG A 26 -1.92 4.46 -8.59
N ARG A 27 -2.15 4.14 -9.86
CA ARG A 27 -1.12 3.56 -10.74
C ARG A 27 0.10 4.48 -10.89
N GLU A 28 -0.12 5.79 -11.02
CA GLU A 28 0.96 6.76 -11.16
C GLU A 28 1.79 6.89 -9.87
N ILE A 29 1.13 6.88 -8.71
CA ILE A 29 1.79 6.85 -7.40
C ILE A 29 2.61 5.55 -7.26
N THR A 30 2.02 4.39 -7.56
CA THR A 30 2.72 3.10 -7.51
C THR A 30 3.95 3.11 -8.40
N SER A 31 3.83 3.54 -9.66
CA SER A 31 4.96 3.61 -10.59
C SER A 31 6.09 4.53 -10.10
N ARG A 32 5.74 5.68 -9.50
CA ARG A 32 6.75 6.56 -8.88
C ARG A 32 7.42 5.90 -7.69
N CYS A 33 6.67 5.20 -6.84
CA CYS A 33 7.21 4.46 -5.70
C CYS A 33 8.13 3.32 -6.15
N GLU A 34 7.76 2.57 -7.19
CA GLU A 34 8.62 1.54 -7.80
C GLU A 34 9.95 2.13 -8.27
N ALA A 35 9.94 3.30 -8.95
CA ALA A 35 11.17 3.97 -9.36
C ALA A 35 12.04 4.42 -8.16
N LEU A 36 11.41 4.88 -7.06
CA LEU A 36 12.14 5.21 -5.83
C LEU A 36 12.79 3.98 -5.21
N VAL A 37 12.10 2.84 -5.24
CA VAL A 37 12.55 1.57 -4.67
C VAL A 37 13.67 0.97 -5.50
N ALA A 38 13.55 1.00 -6.83
CA ALA A 38 14.63 0.64 -7.74
C ALA A 38 15.91 1.41 -7.42
N ARG A 39 15.80 2.74 -7.27
CA ARG A 39 16.93 3.58 -6.90
C ARG A 39 17.49 3.26 -5.52
N ALA A 40 16.63 3.12 -4.50
CA ALA A 40 17.05 2.79 -3.14
C ALA A 40 17.77 1.42 -3.08
N ARG A 41 17.30 0.43 -3.85
CA ARG A 41 17.97 -0.87 -4.02
C ARG A 41 19.35 -0.70 -4.64
N THR A 42 19.47 0.03 -5.75
CA THR A 42 20.78 0.26 -6.40
C THR A 42 21.78 1.00 -5.51
N GLN A 43 21.30 1.79 -4.55
CA GLN A 43 22.12 2.50 -3.57
C GLN A 43 22.46 1.66 -2.33
N GLY A 44 22.00 0.40 -2.26
CA GLY A 44 22.19 -0.47 -1.10
C GLY A 44 21.40 -0.04 0.14
N GLY A 45 20.38 0.81 -0.02
CA GLY A 45 19.56 1.31 1.09
C GLY A 45 18.43 0.36 1.51
N LEU A 46 18.17 -0.68 0.71
CA LEU A 46 17.13 -1.67 0.97
C LEU A 46 17.73 -3.03 1.32
N ARG A 47 17.03 -3.75 2.20
CA ARG A 47 17.35 -5.13 2.57
C ARG A 47 17.41 -6.02 1.34
N ASP A 48 18.37 -6.93 1.31
CA ASP A 48 18.53 -7.90 0.21
C ASP A 48 17.24 -8.69 -0.03
N GLY A 49 16.84 -8.78 -1.29
CA GLY A 49 15.59 -9.42 -1.72
C GLY A 49 14.38 -8.50 -1.80
N VAL A 50 14.46 -7.24 -1.33
CA VAL A 50 13.39 -6.26 -1.58
C VAL A 50 13.39 -5.83 -3.05
N THR A 51 12.22 -5.80 -3.66
CA THR A 51 11.99 -5.47 -5.06
C THR A 51 10.84 -4.49 -5.25
N GLU A 52 10.72 -3.94 -6.46
CA GLU A 52 9.62 -3.06 -6.84
C GLU A 52 8.25 -3.75 -6.73
N THR A 53 8.21 -5.08 -6.88
CA THR A 53 6.96 -5.86 -6.80
C THR A 53 6.37 -5.91 -5.39
N ASP A 54 7.15 -5.57 -4.36
CA ASP A 54 6.69 -5.53 -2.97
C ASP A 54 5.81 -4.30 -2.67
N ILE A 55 5.86 -3.27 -3.52
CA ILE A 55 5.22 -1.97 -3.26
C ILE A 55 3.71 -2.02 -3.34
N ALA A 56 3.15 -2.68 -4.35
CA ALA A 56 1.70 -2.79 -4.49
C ALA A 56 1.07 -3.62 -3.34
N PRO A 57 1.62 -4.79 -2.94
CA PRO A 57 1.18 -5.51 -1.75
C PRO A 57 1.28 -4.68 -0.47
N ILE A 58 2.39 -3.96 -0.24
CA ILE A 58 2.56 -3.10 0.94
C ILE A 58 1.50 -1.99 0.99
N ALA A 59 1.22 -1.32 -0.13
CA ALA A 59 0.18 -0.31 -0.20
C ALA A 59 -1.19 -0.90 0.17
N ALA A 60 -1.53 -2.09 -0.36
CA ALA A 60 -2.79 -2.77 -0.04
C ALA A 60 -2.87 -3.16 1.46
N MET A 61 -1.78 -3.58 2.08
CA MET A 61 -1.73 -3.86 3.52
C MET A 61 -2.00 -2.60 4.36
N ILE A 62 -1.44 -1.46 3.98
CA ILE A 62 -1.70 -0.17 4.65
C ILE A 62 -3.15 0.29 4.45
N ASP A 63 -3.70 0.14 3.24
CA ASP A 63 -5.11 0.43 2.95
C ASP A 63 -6.04 -0.41 3.84
N ALA A 64 -5.72 -1.68 4.06
CA ALA A 64 -6.48 -2.55 4.97
C ALA A 64 -6.44 -2.06 6.42
N VAL A 65 -5.29 -1.58 6.90
CA VAL A 65 -5.18 -0.99 8.25
C VAL A 65 -6.03 0.29 8.35
N MET A 66 -6.02 1.14 7.33
CA MET A 66 -6.83 2.36 7.31
C MET A 66 -8.34 2.08 7.32
N ALA A 67 -8.77 0.94 6.79
CA ALA A 67 -10.17 0.51 6.77
C ALA A 67 -10.66 -0.11 8.10
N LEU A 68 -9.75 -0.36 9.07
CA LEU A 68 -10.14 -0.93 10.36
C LEU A 68 -11.02 0.05 11.16
N PRO A 69 -12.13 -0.44 11.77
CA PRO A 69 -12.96 0.38 12.63
C PRO A 69 -12.23 0.73 13.94
N GLY A 70 -12.23 2.00 14.34
CA GLY A 70 -11.64 2.44 15.60
C GLY A 70 -11.64 3.96 15.80
N GLU A 71 -11.42 4.41 17.03
CA GLU A 71 -11.44 5.84 17.41
C GLU A 71 -10.21 6.63 16.95
N ARG A 72 -9.11 5.95 16.59
CA ARG A 72 -7.87 6.59 16.10
C ARG A 72 -7.35 5.98 14.80
N PRO A 73 -8.10 6.03 13.68
CA PRO A 73 -7.62 5.54 12.40
C PRO A 73 -6.36 6.26 11.94
N SER A 74 -6.16 7.53 12.32
CA SER A 74 -5.09 8.40 11.80
C SER A 74 -3.68 8.01 12.21
N GLU A 75 -3.49 7.30 13.33
CA GLU A 75 -2.17 6.96 13.86
C GLU A 75 -1.78 5.51 13.62
N LEU A 76 -2.76 4.61 13.49
CA LEU A 76 -2.50 3.18 13.40
C LEU A 76 -1.77 2.83 12.10
N TRP A 77 -2.22 3.35 10.96
CA TRP A 77 -1.55 3.13 9.67
C TRP A 77 -0.13 3.71 9.65
N ARG A 78 0.12 4.83 10.34
CA ARG A 78 1.46 5.44 10.46
C ARG A 78 2.41 4.52 11.23
N ARG A 79 1.93 3.91 12.32
CA ARG A 79 2.70 2.94 13.09
C ARG A 79 3.10 1.75 12.23
N TYR A 80 2.16 1.15 11.51
CA TYR A 80 2.47 -0.01 10.65
C TYR A 80 3.35 0.36 9.47
N LEU A 81 3.15 1.54 8.87
CA LEU A 81 4.03 2.04 7.83
C LEU A 81 5.47 2.20 8.34
N ALA A 82 5.67 2.75 9.55
CA ALA A 82 7.00 2.87 10.14
C ALA A 82 7.65 1.49 10.33
N ILE A 83 6.92 0.52 10.88
CA ILE A 83 7.41 -0.86 11.08
C ILE A 83 7.83 -1.49 9.74
N ILE A 84 6.99 -1.34 8.70
CA ILE A 84 7.29 -1.88 7.38
C ILE A 84 8.53 -1.20 6.80
N LEU A 85 8.61 0.13 6.79
CA LEU A 85 9.75 0.88 6.25
C LEU A 85 11.06 0.55 6.99
N ASP A 86 11.01 0.38 8.31
CA ASP A 86 12.17 -0.04 9.10
C ASP A 86 12.62 -1.46 8.75
N GLY A 87 11.67 -2.36 8.45
CA GLY A 87 11.94 -3.71 7.98
C GLY A 87 12.50 -3.80 6.55
N LEU A 88 12.25 -2.78 5.72
CA LEU A 88 12.79 -2.67 4.36
C LEU A 88 14.20 -2.08 4.31
N ARG A 89 14.65 -1.33 5.32
CA ARG A 89 16.00 -0.74 5.32
C ARG A 89 17.06 -1.83 5.40
N ALA A 90 18.14 -1.65 4.65
CA ALA A 90 19.35 -2.42 4.81
C ALA A 90 19.93 -2.20 6.22
N GLN A 91 20.23 -3.27 6.93
CA GLN A 91 20.95 -3.24 8.20
C GLN A 91 22.04 -4.33 8.22
N PRO A 92 23.12 -4.17 9.01
CA PRO A 92 24.15 -5.18 9.13
C PRO A 92 23.57 -6.53 9.59
N CYS A 93 24.11 -7.62 9.05
CA CYS A 93 23.78 -9.00 9.46
C CYS A 93 22.30 -9.40 9.28
N GLN A 94 21.54 -8.73 8.42
CA GLN A 94 20.19 -9.19 8.07
C GLN A 94 20.24 -10.37 7.09
N THR A 95 19.42 -11.39 7.35
CA THR A 95 19.18 -12.45 6.38
C THR A 95 18.43 -11.86 5.17
N PRO A 96 18.80 -12.20 3.92
CA PRO A 96 18.03 -11.82 2.74
C PRO A 96 16.56 -12.28 2.83
N LEU A 97 15.66 -11.56 2.18
CA LEU A 97 14.29 -12.03 1.99
C LEU A 97 14.29 -13.27 1.07
N PRO A 98 13.38 -14.23 1.29
CA PRO A 98 13.17 -15.32 0.34
C PRO A 98 12.84 -14.76 -1.05
N SER A 99 13.39 -15.37 -2.09
CA SER A 99 13.03 -15.02 -3.46
C SER A 99 11.56 -15.39 -3.70
N PRO A 100 10.76 -14.55 -4.39
CA PRO A 100 9.40 -14.91 -4.76
C PRO A 100 9.33 -16.19 -5.61
N ASP A 101 10.43 -16.58 -6.28
CA ASP A 101 10.54 -17.79 -7.09
C ASP A 101 10.97 -19.05 -6.30
N SER A 102 11.14 -18.97 -4.98
CA SER A 102 11.55 -20.12 -4.16
C SER A 102 10.35 -20.95 -3.66
N VAL A 103 9.42 -21.29 -4.55
CA VAL A 103 8.48 -22.39 -4.33
C VAL A 103 8.98 -23.58 -5.14
N GLY A 104 9.65 -24.51 -4.46
CA GLY A 104 9.83 -25.87 -4.95
C GLY A 104 8.56 -26.69 -4.83
#